data_AF-X0U7U5-F1
#
_entry.id   AF-X0U7U5-F1
#
_cell.length_a   1.000
_cell.length_b   1.000
_cell.length_c   1.000
_cell.angle_alpha   90.00
_cell.angle_beta   90.00
_cell.angle_gamma   90.00
#
_symmetry.space_group_name_H-M   'P 1'
#
loop_
_entity.id
_entity.type
_entity.pdbx_description
1 polymer ?
#
loop_
_entity_poly.entity_id
_entity_poly.type
_entity_poly.pdbx_seq_one_letter_code
_entity_poly.pdbx_strand_id
1 'polypeptide(L)'
;MSEKILTRMGDGERVRMTPSEIKADIQAGTADAAKRAKIPELTAEEQKRMYDIIADPSRIVSVEPGEEVIVTDDGCSMSFYSGQNGGGVGAPLSRMQAVLTYERACGADTTSMGHSDYSYKPVKAVVDFEANDYYNISQVTTSPFFYGAQPNLGLYFQP
;
A
#
# COMPACT_ATOMS: atom_id res chain seq x y z
N MET A 1 4.99 -30.01 21.46
CA MET A 1 5.36 -29.40 20.17
C MET A 1 4.81 -27.99 20.19
N SER A 2 5.64 -26.96 19.99
CA SER A 2 5.10 -25.60 19.85
C SER A 2 4.20 -25.55 18.61
N GLU A 3 3.00 -25.00 18.77
CA GLU A 3 2.08 -24.81 17.66
C GLU A 3 2.71 -23.78 16.70
N LYS A 4 2.90 -24.18 15.43
CA LYS A 4 3.53 -23.30 14.43
C LYS A 4 2.52 -22.27 13.93
N ILE A 5 2.94 -21.02 13.91
CA ILE A 5 2.18 -19.86 13.44
C ILE A 5 2.25 -19.83 11.91
N LEU A 6 1.09 -19.63 11.26
CA LEU A 6 1.01 -19.42 9.81
C LEU A 6 1.38 -17.96 9.52
N THR A 7 2.42 -17.74 8.70
CA THR A 7 2.82 -16.41 8.24
C THR A 7 3.12 -16.45 6.74
N ARG A 8 3.54 -15.32 6.17
CA ARG A 8 3.90 -15.22 4.75
C ARG A 8 5.29 -14.62 4.57
N MET A 9 5.92 -15.02 3.49
CA MET A 9 7.09 -14.36 2.94
C MET A 9 6.64 -13.11 2.16
N GLY A 10 7.53 -12.14 1.99
CA GLY A 10 7.24 -10.88 1.29
C GLY A 10 6.86 -11.04 -0.19
N ASP A 11 6.98 -12.25 -0.75
CA ASP A 11 6.57 -12.63 -2.10
C ASP A 11 5.18 -13.30 -2.15
N GLY A 12 4.51 -13.45 -1.00
CA GLY A 12 3.19 -14.08 -0.87
C GLY A 12 3.22 -15.60 -0.59
N GLU A 13 4.38 -16.25 -0.56
CA GLU A 13 4.50 -17.65 -0.14
C GLU A 13 4.03 -17.82 1.33
N ARG A 14 3.28 -18.88 1.62
CA ARG A 14 2.80 -19.18 2.98
C ARG A 14 3.74 -20.15 3.69
N VAL A 15 4.22 -19.78 4.87
CA VAL A 15 5.13 -20.60 5.67
C VAL A 15 4.59 -20.81 7.09
N ARG A 16 5.14 -21.80 7.80
CA ARG A 16 4.80 -22.08 9.20
C ARG A 16 6.04 -22.01 10.06
N MET A 17 6.08 -21.02 10.95
CA MET A 17 7.23 -20.73 11.81
C MET A 17 6.88 -20.93 13.28
N THR A 18 7.87 -21.31 14.07
CA THR A 18 7.76 -21.37 15.53
C THR A 18 7.79 -19.95 16.12
N PRO A 19 7.25 -19.76 17.33
CA PRO A 19 7.34 -18.48 18.04
C PRO A 19 8.75 -17.91 18.16
N SER A 20 9.75 -18.77 18.38
CA SER A 20 11.16 -18.38 18.48
C SER A 20 11.74 -17.91 17.15
N GLU A 21 11.35 -18.55 16.03
CA GLU A 21 11.81 -18.14 14.70
C GLU A 21 11.25 -16.75 14.35
N ILE A 22 9.97 -16.49 14.61
CA ILE A 22 9.36 -15.18 14.35
C ILE A 22 10.00 -14.08 15.21
N LYS A 23 10.22 -14.33 16.50
CA LYS A 23 10.87 -13.35 17.39
C LYS A 23 12.30 -13.02 16.95
N ALA A 24 13.06 -14.04 16.53
CA ALA A 24 14.41 -13.84 16.02
C ALA A 24 14.41 -13.03 14.71
N ASP A 25 13.45 -13.29 13.82
CA ASP A 25 13.28 -12.56 12.56
C ASP A 25 12.93 -11.08 12.80
N ILE A 26 11.99 -10.81 13.72
CA ILE A 26 11.65 -9.45 14.16
C ILE A 26 12.88 -8.72 14.70
N GLN A 27 13.64 -9.35 15.58
CA GLN A 27 14.82 -8.75 16.19
C GLN A 27 15.89 -8.44 15.13
N ALA A 28 16.15 -9.37 14.22
CA ALA A 28 17.12 -9.19 13.14
C ALA A 28 16.68 -8.08 12.18
N GLY A 29 15.42 -8.06 11.77
CA GLY A 29 14.86 -7.05 10.88
C GLY A 29 14.87 -5.65 11.50
N THR A 30 14.49 -5.54 12.77
CA THR A 30 14.51 -4.27 13.52
C THR A 30 15.93 -3.70 13.63
N ALA A 31 16.91 -4.55 13.97
CA ALA A 31 18.31 -4.13 14.07
C ALA A 31 18.89 -3.69 12.72
N ASP A 32 18.59 -4.41 11.62
CA ASP A 32 19.03 -4.02 10.28
C ASP A 32 18.39 -2.69 9.83
N ALA A 33 17.08 -2.51 10.06
CA ALA A 33 16.37 -1.29 9.73
C ALA A 33 16.92 -0.08 10.51
N ALA A 34 17.09 -0.21 11.83
CA ALA A 34 17.63 0.83 12.70
C ALA A 34 19.05 1.25 12.26
N LYS A 35 19.90 0.26 11.96
CA LYS A 35 21.27 0.50 11.47
C LYS A 35 21.28 1.28 10.14
N ARG A 36 20.43 0.90 9.19
CA ARG A 36 20.36 1.56 7.86
C ARG A 36 19.80 2.97 7.96
N ALA A 37 18.73 3.15 8.72
CA ALA A 37 18.06 4.43 8.92
C ALA A 37 18.79 5.36 9.90
N LYS A 38 19.76 4.84 10.67
CA LYS A 38 20.50 5.56 11.71
C LYS A 38 19.58 6.13 12.80
N ILE A 39 18.61 5.33 13.22
CA ILE A 39 17.65 5.64 14.28
C ILE A 39 17.76 4.58 15.39
N PRO A 40 17.23 4.86 16.60
CA PRO A 40 17.16 3.85 17.66
C PRO A 40 16.40 2.59 17.22
N GLU A 41 16.81 1.43 17.74
CA GLU A 41 16.03 0.20 17.62
C GLU A 41 14.72 0.30 18.38
N LEU A 42 13.71 -0.48 17.94
CA LEU A 42 12.47 -0.62 18.70
C LEU A 42 12.74 -1.31 20.04
N THR A 43 12.03 -0.86 21.07
CA THR A 43 12.04 -1.42 22.42
C THR A 43 11.58 -2.88 22.43
N ALA A 44 11.86 -3.60 23.52
CA ALA A 44 11.43 -4.98 23.68
C ALA A 44 9.90 -5.11 23.67
N GLU A 45 9.21 -4.11 24.22
CA GLU A 45 7.75 -3.99 24.25
C GLU A 45 7.17 -3.80 22.86
N GLU A 46 7.75 -2.91 22.04
CA GLU A 46 7.35 -2.70 20.65
C GLU A 46 7.59 -3.96 19.79
N GLN A 47 8.74 -4.63 19.97
CA GLN A 47 9.02 -5.90 19.29
C GLN A 47 8.05 -7.01 19.72
N LYS A 48 7.65 -7.04 21.00
CA LYS A 48 6.61 -7.96 21.47
C LYS A 48 5.26 -7.63 20.83
N ARG A 49 4.88 -6.35 20.71
CA ARG A 49 3.62 -5.95 20.06
C ARG A 49 3.58 -6.40 18.59
N MET A 50 4.68 -6.25 17.86
CA MET A 50 4.79 -6.78 16.49
C MET A 50 4.61 -8.30 16.44
N TYR A 51 5.23 -9.03 17.37
CA TYR A 51 5.04 -10.48 17.48
C TYR A 51 3.57 -10.83 17.74
N ASP A 52 2.91 -10.13 18.67
CA ASP A 52 1.51 -10.39 19.01
C ASP A 52 0.58 -10.19 17.80
N ILE A 53 0.86 -9.20 16.93
CA ILE A 53 0.15 -8.97 15.66
C ILE A 53 0.38 -10.12 14.67
N ILE A 54 1.63 -10.54 14.46
CA ILE A 54 1.96 -11.62 13.51
C ILE A 54 1.41 -12.98 13.99
N ALA A 55 1.37 -13.19 15.30
CA ALA A 55 0.89 -14.41 15.91
C ALA A 55 -0.64 -14.48 16.02
N ASP A 56 -1.36 -13.39 15.74
CA ASP A 56 -2.82 -13.36 15.83
C ASP A 56 -3.44 -14.29 14.76
N PRO A 57 -4.21 -15.32 15.15
CA PRO A 57 -4.86 -16.22 14.20
C PRO A 57 -6.06 -15.60 13.48
N SER A 58 -6.46 -14.37 13.85
CA SER A 58 -7.62 -13.69 13.30
C SER A 58 -7.42 -13.33 11.84
N ARG A 59 -8.44 -13.60 11.03
CA ARG A 59 -8.44 -13.25 9.59
C ARG A 59 -8.61 -11.75 9.35
N ILE A 60 -9.28 -11.06 10.27
CA ILE A 60 -9.52 -9.62 10.23
C ILE A 60 -9.01 -9.06 11.56
N VAL A 61 -8.13 -8.07 11.48
CA VAL A 61 -7.54 -7.39 12.64
C VAL A 61 -7.89 -5.91 12.58
N SER A 62 -7.92 -5.25 13.73
CA SER A 62 -8.16 -3.82 13.89
C SER A 62 -7.28 -3.30 15.03
N VAL A 63 -7.20 -1.97 15.16
CA VAL A 63 -6.49 -1.29 16.25
C VAL A 63 -7.48 -0.67 17.24
N GLU A 64 -7.00 -0.31 18.42
CA GLU A 64 -7.79 0.45 19.41
C GLU A 64 -8.00 1.90 18.93
N PRO A 65 -9.10 2.57 19.33
CA PRO A 65 -9.30 3.97 19.00
C PRO A 65 -8.14 4.85 19.47
N GLY A 66 -7.53 5.61 18.56
CA GLY A 66 -6.33 6.42 18.78
C GLY A 66 -5.02 5.75 18.34
N GLU A 67 -5.04 4.45 18.02
CA GLU A 67 -3.90 3.72 17.44
C GLU A 67 -4.00 3.60 15.90
N GLU A 68 -4.95 4.29 15.25
CA GLU A 68 -5.06 4.32 13.79
C GLU A 68 -3.84 4.97 13.13
N VAL A 69 -3.42 4.40 12.00
CA VAL A 69 -2.31 4.92 11.20
C VAL A 69 -2.90 5.48 9.91
N ILE A 70 -2.56 6.73 9.60
CA ILE A 70 -2.88 7.35 8.31
C ILE A 70 -2.06 6.63 7.24
N VAL A 71 -2.73 5.99 6.29
CA VAL A 71 -2.08 5.30 5.18
C VAL A 71 -2.21 6.13 3.92
N THR A 72 -1.07 6.52 3.35
CA THR A 72 -1.04 7.09 2.00
C THR A 72 -0.93 5.96 0.98
N ASP A 73 -1.87 5.86 0.06
CA ASP A 73 -1.87 4.85 -0.99
C ASP A 73 -1.33 5.39 -2.33
N ASP A 74 -0.86 4.45 -3.16
CA ASP A 74 -0.50 4.73 -4.53
C ASP A 74 -1.26 3.80 -5.49
N GLY A 75 -2.17 4.38 -6.28
CA GLY A 75 -2.87 3.68 -7.35
C GLY A 75 -4.02 2.78 -6.89
N CYS A 76 -4.39 2.78 -5.60
CA CYS A 76 -5.43 1.88 -5.10
C CYS A 76 -6.80 2.15 -5.73
N SER A 77 -7.17 3.42 -5.91
CA SER A 77 -8.40 3.78 -6.63
C SER A 77 -8.38 3.25 -8.08
N MET A 78 -7.20 3.13 -8.70
CA MET A 78 -7.03 2.66 -10.07
C MET A 78 -7.40 1.20 -10.23
N SER A 79 -7.27 0.41 -9.16
CA SER A 79 -7.71 -0.98 -9.15
C SER A 79 -9.19 -1.12 -9.51
N PHE A 80 -10.03 -0.12 -9.20
CA PHE A 80 -11.47 -0.16 -9.47
C PHE A 80 -11.88 0.13 -10.92
N TYR A 81 -10.97 0.64 -11.76
CA TYR A 81 -11.25 0.89 -13.18
C TYR A 81 -10.22 0.27 -14.13
N SER A 82 -9.15 -0.32 -13.59
CA SER A 82 -8.17 -1.06 -14.36
C SER A 82 -8.64 -2.49 -14.63
N GLY A 83 -8.23 -3.04 -15.78
CA GLY A 83 -8.51 -4.43 -16.14
C GLY A 83 -7.71 -5.42 -15.29
N GLN A 84 -8.20 -6.66 -15.19
CA GLN A 84 -7.53 -7.72 -14.41
C GLN A 84 -6.10 -8.01 -14.89
N ASN A 85 -5.83 -7.85 -16.20
CA ASN A 85 -4.50 -8.01 -16.77
C ASN A 85 -3.51 -6.94 -16.27
N GLY A 86 -4.00 -5.80 -15.77
CA GLY A 86 -3.22 -4.69 -15.24
C GLY A 86 -3.33 -4.55 -13.72
N GLY A 87 -3.71 -5.62 -13.00
CA GLY A 87 -3.81 -5.62 -11.55
C GLY A 87 -5.09 -5.02 -10.97
N GLY A 88 -6.05 -4.61 -11.81
CA GLY A 88 -7.36 -4.14 -11.36
C GLY A 88 -8.38 -5.24 -11.10
N VAL A 89 -9.52 -4.88 -10.56
CA VAL A 89 -10.61 -5.80 -10.21
C VAL A 89 -11.59 -6.04 -11.37
N GLY A 90 -11.45 -5.31 -12.47
CA GLY A 90 -12.32 -5.41 -13.64
C GLY A 90 -13.71 -4.81 -13.45
N ALA A 91 -13.89 -3.94 -12.44
CA ALA A 91 -15.11 -3.17 -12.29
C ALA A 91 -15.17 -2.05 -13.35
N PRO A 92 -16.32 -1.80 -13.99
CA PRO A 92 -16.45 -0.80 -15.04
C PRO A 92 -16.74 0.59 -14.45
N LEU A 93 -15.94 1.04 -13.47
CA LEU A 93 -16.10 2.37 -12.88
C LEU A 93 -15.39 3.42 -13.74
N SER A 94 -15.96 4.62 -13.82
CA SER A 94 -15.20 5.79 -14.28
C SER A 94 -14.13 6.19 -13.25
N ARG A 95 -13.13 6.98 -13.66
CA ARG A 95 -12.06 7.45 -12.75
C ARG A 95 -12.62 8.18 -11.53
N MET A 96 -13.56 9.09 -11.74
CA MET A 96 -14.21 9.82 -10.65
C MET A 96 -15.00 8.87 -9.74
N GLN A 97 -15.78 7.94 -10.31
CA GLN A 97 -16.52 6.96 -9.51
C GLN A 97 -15.58 6.11 -8.65
N ALA A 98 -14.48 5.64 -9.23
CA ALA A 98 -13.49 4.85 -8.52
C ALA A 98 -12.83 5.63 -7.38
N VAL A 99 -12.40 6.88 -7.61
CA VAL A 99 -11.83 7.75 -6.57
C VAL A 99 -12.82 7.96 -5.42
N LEU A 100 -14.07 8.32 -5.74
CA LEU A 100 -15.10 8.57 -4.73
C LEU A 100 -15.55 7.29 -4.01
N THR A 101 -15.58 6.15 -4.69
CA THR A 101 -15.85 4.85 -4.06
C THR A 101 -14.74 4.47 -3.11
N TYR A 102 -13.48 4.63 -3.51
CA TYR A 102 -12.34 4.32 -2.64
C TYR A 102 -12.32 5.22 -1.41
N GLU A 103 -12.51 6.53 -1.58
CA GLU A 103 -12.63 7.47 -0.47
C GLU A 103 -13.79 7.12 0.47
N ARG A 104 -15.02 7.04 -0.07
CA ARG A 104 -16.24 7.06 0.76
C ARG A 104 -16.68 5.69 1.24
N ALA A 105 -16.46 4.65 0.43
CA ALA A 105 -16.91 3.30 0.74
C ALA A 105 -15.79 2.46 1.37
N CYS A 106 -14.53 2.69 0.99
CA CYS A 106 -13.39 1.99 1.58
C CYS A 106 -12.74 2.76 2.75
N GLY A 107 -13.13 4.02 2.98
CA GLY A 107 -12.63 4.82 4.10
C GLY A 107 -11.14 5.14 3.98
N ALA A 108 -10.67 5.38 2.75
CA ALA A 108 -9.25 5.63 2.50
C ALA A 108 -8.82 7.01 3.04
N ASP A 109 -7.70 7.03 3.76
CA ASP A 109 -7.13 8.27 4.33
C ASP A 109 -6.62 9.22 3.24
N THR A 110 -6.21 8.67 2.10
CA THR A 110 -5.85 9.41 0.88
C THR A 110 -6.50 8.77 -0.33
N THR A 111 -6.44 9.45 -1.45
CA THR A 111 -6.78 8.84 -2.73
C THR A 111 -5.88 9.38 -3.83
N SER A 112 -5.79 8.66 -4.91
CA SER A 112 -4.89 9.00 -6.01
C SER A 112 -5.55 8.73 -7.35
N MET A 113 -5.03 9.35 -8.40
CA MET A 113 -5.28 8.95 -9.78
C MET A 113 -3.96 8.94 -10.53
N GLY A 114 -3.90 8.21 -11.64
CA GLY A 114 -2.75 8.25 -12.53
C GLY A 114 -3.12 7.73 -13.90
N HIS A 115 -2.20 7.88 -14.84
CA HIS A 115 -2.28 7.21 -16.13
C HIS A 115 -1.98 5.71 -15.94
N SER A 116 -2.58 4.84 -16.76
CA SER A 116 -2.46 3.37 -16.63
C SER A 116 -1.02 2.85 -16.74
N ASP A 117 -0.19 3.46 -17.60
CA ASP A 117 1.24 3.14 -17.70
C ASP A 117 2.07 3.64 -16.50
N TYR A 118 1.44 4.39 -15.60
CA TYR A 118 2.01 4.92 -14.37
C TYR A 118 3.37 5.63 -14.58
N SER A 119 3.51 6.32 -15.72
CA SER A 119 4.79 6.86 -16.20
C SER A 119 4.68 8.28 -16.75
N TYR A 120 5.68 9.13 -16.43
CA TYR A 120 5.73 10.50 -16.95
C TYR A 120 5.89 10.58 -18.49
N LYS A 121 6.35 9.51 -19.15
CA LYS A 121 6.60 9.55 -20.60
C LYS A 121 5.30 9.52 -21.40
N PRO A 122 4.40 8.53 -21.20
CA PRO A 122 3.10 8.50 -21.87
C PRO A 122 2.19 9.65 -21.41
N VAL A 123 2.23 10.02 -20.11
CA VAL A 123 1.32 11.07 -19.59
C VAL A 123 1.53 12.42 -20.27
N LYS A 124 2.76 12.75 -20.68
CA LYS A 124 3.09 14.05 -21.29
C LYS A 124 2.26 14.36 -22.53
N ALA A 125 1.93 13.35 -23.33
CA ALA A 125 1.14 13.53 -24.54
C ALA A 125 -0.33 13.83 -24.26
N VAL A 126 -0.82 13.51 -23.05
CA VAL A 126 -2.22 13.62 -22.64
C VAL A 126 -2.40 14.45 -21.36
N VAL A 127 -1.39 15.24 -21.00
CA VAL A 127 -1.33 15.93 -19.70
C VAL A 127 -2.51 16.87 -19.47
N ASP A 128 -3.03 17.48 -20.55
CA ASP A 128 -4.18 18.39 -20.46
C ASP A 128 -5.46 17.64 -20.05
N PHE A 129 -5.67 16.42 -20.55
CA PHE A 129 -6.79 15.57 -20.15
C PHE A 129 -6.64 15.12 -18.70
N GLU A 130 -5.44 14.70 -18.32
CA GLU A 130 -5.12 14.26 -16.97
C GLU A 130 -5.29 15.38 -15.93
N ALA A 131 -4.85 16.59 -16.27
CA ALA A 131 -5.02 17.77 -15.43
C ALA A 131 -6.49 18.19 -15.29
N ASN A 132 -7.28 18.08 -16.36
CA ASN A 132 -8.70 18.38 -16.32
C ASN A 132 -9.49 17.37 -15.45
N ASP A 133 -9.23 16.08 -15.64
CA ASP A 133 -9.81 15.02 -14.79
C ASP A 133 -9.44 15.24 -13.33
N TYR A 134 -8.15 15.50 -13.05
CA TYR A 134 -7.68 15.76 -11.70
C TYR A 134 -8.38 16.95 -11.06
N TYR A 135 -8.47 18.07 -11.78
CA TYR A 135 -9.16 19.27 -11.29
C TYR A 135 -10.63 19.00 -10.95
N ASN A 136 -11.37 18.33 -11.84
CA ASN A 136 -12.79 18.05 -11.62
C ASN A 136 -13.00 17.10 -10.44
N ILE A 137 -12.16 16.06 -10.31
CA ILE A 137 -12.25 15.09 -9.21
C ILE A 137 -11.85 15.76 -7.89
N SER A 138 -10.85 16.64 -7.89
CA SER A 138 -10.42 17.35 -6.68
C SER A 138 -11.52 18.27 -6.12
N GLN A 139 -12.45 18.76 -6.95
CA GLN A 139 -13.58 19.57 -6.47
C GLN A 139 -14.60 18.78 -5.64
N VAL A 140 -14.62 17.44 -5.77
CA VAL A 140 -15.64 16.58 -5.15
C VAL A 140 -15.07 15.55 -4.18
N THR A 141 -13.75 15.59 -3.98
CA THR A 141 -13.00 14.75 -3.04
C THR A 141 -12.72 15.53 -1.75
N THR A 142 -12.81 14.87 -0.61
CA THR A 142 -12.50 15.41 0.72
C THR A 142 -11.11 14.94 1.19
N SER A 143 -10.79 13.66 1.00
CA SER A 143 -9.46 13.13 1.31
C SER A 143 -8.37 13.80 0.46
N PRO A 144 -7.13 13.94 0.96
CA PRO A 144 -6.00 14.36 0.15
C PRO A 144 -5.92 13.55 -1.15
N PHE A 145 -5.97 14.26 -2.27
CA PHE A 145 -5.96 13.68 -3.60
C PHE A 145 -4.58 13.88 -4.24
N PHE A 146 -4.00 12.82 -4.79
CA PHE A 146 -2.68 12.86 -5.42
C PHE A 146 -2.73 12.44 -6.89
N TYR A 147 -1.82 13.00 -7.68
CA TYR A 147 -1.55 12.52 -9.03
C TYR A 147 -0.30 11.63 -9.02
N GLY A 148 -0.51 10.35 -9.29
CA GLY A 148 0.49 9.32 -9.28
C GLY A 148 1.17 9.11 -10.63
N ALA A 149 2.50 9.14 -10.65
CA ALA A 149 3.33 8.78 -11.81
C ALA A 149 4.77 8.49 -11.38
N GLN A 150 5.45 7.61 -12.11
CA GLN A 150 6.85 7.26 -11.85
C GLN A 150 7.74 7.50 -13.07
N PRO A 151 9.05 7.74 -12.88
CA PRO A 151 10.00 7.56 -13.95
C PRO A 151 10.15 6.05 -14.17
N ASN A 152 9.28 5.44 -14.97
CA ASN A 152 9.38 4.02 -15.34
C ASN A 152 10.74 3.77 -16.02
N LEU A 153 11.76 3.43 -15.23
CA LEU A 153 13.18 3.51 -15.62
C LEU A 153 13.48 2.67 -16.86
N GLY A 154 12.75 1.57 -17.08
CA GLY A 154 12.87 0.74 -18.28
C GLY A 154 12.48 1.46 -19.58
N LEU A 155 11.56 2.44 -19.53
CA LEU A 155 11.16 3.26 -20.70
C LEU A 155 12.09 4.45 -20.95
N TYR A 156 12.96 4.77 -19.99
CA TYR A 156 13.95 5.86 -20.08
C TYR A 156 15.36 5.35 -20.35
N PHE A 157 15.59 4.03 -20.27
CA PHE A 157 16.85 3.43 -20.64
C PHE A 157 17.00 3.41 -22.18
N GLN A 158 18.06 4.03 -22.68
CA GLN A 158 18.63 3.70 -23.99
C GLN A 158 19.82 2.76 -23.75
N PRO A 159 19.94 1.65 -24.50
CA PRO A 159 21.08 0.74 -24.38
C PRO A 159 22.42 1.42 -24.67
#